data_AF-A0A957HEL2-F1
#
_entry.id   AF-A0A957HEL2-F1
#
_cell.length_a   1.000
_cell.length_b   1.000
_cell.length_c   1.000
_cell.angle_alpha   90.00
_cell.angle_beta   90.00
_cell.angle_gamma   90.00
#
_symmetry.space_group_name_H-M   'P 1'
#
loop_
_entity.id
_entity.type
_entity.pdbx_description
1 polymer ?
#
loop_
_entity_poly.entity_id
_entity_poly.type
_entity_poly.pdbx_seq_one_letter_code
_entity_poly.pdbx_strand_id
1 'polypeptide(L)'
;MPELFHDDDDIHDDVTSTFRGAAESLLQGTGYVHVDKQQAVSTAKRWLDGPFVVIDTETTGFHRPDQVIQIGIINQDGNTLLNTLIKPRTISIHNSQFHGITNEMVADAPTFPEVYPLIAAAVAGQRVVGYNLDFHLRMIDQDVQRHELPTIPWGDASRCLCVMELFAAFYGDS
;
A
#
# COMPACT_ATOMS: atom_id res chain seq x y z
N MET A 1 27.09 -6.02 16.04
CA MET A 1 26.20 -5.22 15.19
C MET A 1 25.83 -6.09 14.03
N PRO A 2 24.58 -6.53 13.85
CA PRO A 2 24.22 -7.28 12.67
C PRO A 2 23.81 -6.32 11.55
N GLU A 3 24.27 -6.66 10.36
CA GLU A 3 24.04 -5.99 9.09
C GLU A 3 22.59 -6.21 8.63
N LEU A 4 21.93 -5.12 8.22
CA LEU A 4 20.64 -5.15 7.52
C LEU A 4 20.94 -5.12 6.02
N PHE A 5 21.25 -6.28 5.46
CA PHE A 5 20.94 -6.56 4.06
C PHE A 5 19.58 -7.25 4.09
N HIS A 6 18.54 -6.56 3.60
CA HIS A 6 17.24 -7.17 3.35
C HIS A 6 17.22 -7.58 1.88
N ASP A 7 17.04 -8.86 1.63
CA ASP A 7 16.81 -9.39 0.30
C ASP A 7 15.51 -8.77 -0.27
N ASP A 8 15.53 -8.32 -1.52
CA ASP A 8 14.46 -7.58 -2.20
C ASP A 8 13.11 -8.33 -2.33
N ASP A 9 13.00 -9.55 -1.80
CA ASP A 9 11.77 -10.36 -1.77
C ASP A 9 10.97 -10.25 -0.44
N ASP A 10 11.51 -9.63 0.62
CA ASP A 10 10.94 -9.72 1.99
C ASP A 10 9.87 -8.67 2.35
N ILE A 11 9.70 -7.59 1.57
CA ILE A 11 8.70 -6.55 1.90
C ILE A 11 7.26 -7.03 1.63
N HIS A 12 7.08 -7.97 0.69
CA HIS A 12 5.76 -8.44 0.26
C HIS A 12 5.11 -9.45 1.22
N ASP A 13 5.91 -10.25 1.92
CA ASP A 13 5.41 -11.19 2.93
C ASP A 13 4.98 -10.48 4.21
N ASP A 14 5.55 -9.31 4.52
CA ASP A 14 5.25 -8.59 5.76
C ASP A 14 3.87 -7.94 5.77
N VAL A 15 3.38 -7.31 4.69
CA VAL A 15 2.09 -6.60 4.73
C VAL A 15 0.90 -7.56 4.79
N THR A 16 0.94 -8.66 4.04
CA THR A 16 -0.13 -9.68 4.04
C THR A 16 -0.15 -10.46 5.36
N SER A 17 1.04 -10.85 5.85
CA SER A 17 1.16 -11.56 7.13
C SER A 17 0.87 -10.64 8.32
N THR A 18 1.23 -9.36 8.25
CA THR A 18 0.89 -8.35 9.26
C THR A 18 -0.61 -8.04 9.25
N PHE A 19 -1.25 -7.88 8.08
CA PHE A 19 -2.71 -7.70 8.02
C PHE A 19 -3.46 -8.93 8.52
N ARG A 20 -3.07 -10.12 8.06
CA ARG A 20 -3.66 -11.40 8.51
C ARG A 20 -3.40 -11.63 9.99
N GLY A 21 -2.19 -11.41 10.48
CA GLY A 21 -1.79 -11.57 11.87
C GLY A 21 -2.46 -10.56 12.80
N ALA A 22 -2.58 -9.30 12.38
CA ALA A 22 -3.37 -8.30 13.09
C ALA A 22 -4.85 -8.68 13.10
N ALA A 23 -5.43 -9.07 11.96
CA ALA A 23 -6.82 -9.49 11.89
C ALA A 23 -7.10 -10.79 12.68
N GLU A 24 -6.20 -11.76 12.69
CA GLU A 24 -6.30 -12.98 13.49
C GLU A 24 -6.18 -12.69 14.99
N SER A 25 -5.25 -11.80 15.38
CA SER A 25 -5.12 -11.33 16.76
C SER A 25 -6.40 -10.59 17.23
N LEU A 26 -7.01 -9.79 16.35
CA LEU A 26 -8.31 -9.14 16.56
C LEU A 26 -9.44 -10.17 16.74
N LEU A 27 -9.41 -11.30 16.01
CA LEU A 27 -10.40 -12.37 16.09
C LEU A 27 -10.28 -13.22 17.37
N GLN A 28 -9.07 -13.39 17.90
CA GLN A 28 -8.75 -14.25 19.04
C GLN A 28 -8.90 -13.57 20.41
N GLY A 29 -9.09 -12.25 20.46
CA GLY A 29 -9.27 -11.47 21.69
C GLY A 29 -10.59 -11.75 22.42
N THR A 30 -10.67 -12.87 23.14
CA THR A 30 -11.78 -13.19 24.04
C THR A 30 -11.57 -12.52 25.40
N GLY A 31 -12.24 -11.39 25.63
CA GLY A 31 -12.32 -10.76 26.95
C GLY A 31 -12.46 -9.24 26.86
N TYR A 32 -13.52 -8.69 27.45
CA TYR A 32 -13.85 -7.26 27.64
C TYR A 32 -13.14 -6.27 26.69
N VAL A 33 -13.81 -5.93 25.58
CA VAL A 33 -13.27 -5.12 24.49
C VAL A 33 -13.90 -3.72 24.54
N HIS A 34 -13.10 -2.64 24.58
CA HIS A 34 -13.59 -1.25 24.46
C HIS A 34 -14.26 -1.02 23.10
N VAL A 35 -15.17 -0.03 22.99
CA VAL A 35 -15.95 0.23 21.76
C VAL A 35 -15.05 0.43 20.54
N ASP A 36 -13.93 1.16 20.67
CA ASP A 36 -12.97 1.38 19.57
C ASP A 36 -12.30 0.08 19.10
N LYS A 37 -11.96 -0.78 20.06
CA LYS A 37 -11.38 -2.11 19.78
C LYS A 37 -12.41 -3.02 19.12
N GLN A 38 -13.67 -3.01 19.57
CA GLN A 38 -14.73 -3.84 18.99
C GLN A 38 -15.10 -3.38 17.58
N GLN A 39 -15.04 -2.07 17.33
CA GLN A 39 -15.20 -1.47 16.01
C GLN A 39 -14.05 -1.86 15.07
N ALA A 40 -12.81 -1.88 15.56
CA ALA A 40 -11.64 -2.34 14.80
C ALA A 40 -11.77 -3.82 14.41
N VAL A 41 -12.09 -4.71 15.37
CA VAL A 41 -12.33 -6.14 15.10
C VAL A 41 -13.44 -6.34 14.07
N SER A 42 -14.56 -5.61 14.22
CA SER A 42 -15.71 -5.73 13.30
C SER A 42 -15.37 -5.22 11.90
N THR A 43 -14.57 -4.16 11.82
CA THR A 43 -14.05 -3.63 10.55
C THR A 43 -13.14 -4.66 9.89
N ALA A 44 -12.17 -5.22 10.61
CA ALA A 44 -11.28 -6.26 10.09
C ALA A 44 -12.08 -7.46 9.54
N LYS A 45 -13.04 -7.98 10.30
CA LYS A 45 -13.94 -9.07 9.87
C LYS A 45 -14.64 -8.76 8.55
N ARG A 46 -15.25 -7.58 8.45
CA ARG A 46 -15.97 -7.14 7.25
C ARG A 46 -15.05 -7.05 6.03
N TRP A 47 -13.81 -6.63 6.25
CA TRP A 47 -12.81 -6.51 5.20
C TRP A 47 -12.27 -7.86 4.74
N LEU A 48 -12.09 -8.81 5.66
CA LEU A 48 -11.74 -10.20 5.36
C LEU A 48 -12.86 -10.97 4.63
N ASP A 49 -14.12 -10.57 4.80
CA ASP A 49 -15.31 -11.20 4.20
C ASP A 49 -15.59 -10.73 2.75
N GLY A 50 -14.54 -10.37 1.99
CA GLY A 50 -14.68 -9.95 0.60
C GLY A 50 -13.34 -9.74 -0.09
N PRO A 51 -13.33 -9.61 -1.42
CA PRO A 51 -12.09 -9.46 -2.16
C PRO A 51 -11.46 -8.09 -1.90
N PHE A 52 -10.15 -8.09 -1.74
CA PHE A 52 -9.36 -6.88 -1.57
C PHE A 52 -7.99 -7.05 -2.22
N VAL A 53 -7.37 -5.91 -2.50
CA VAL A 53 -5.98 -5.82 -2.93
C VAL A 53 -5.20 -4.99 -1.93
N VAL A 54 -3.94 -5.35 -1.75
CA VAL A 54 -2.99 -4.57 -0.95
C VAL A 54 -2.12 -3.78 -1.92
N ILE A 55 -1.93 -2.49 -1.66
CA ILE A 55 -1.06 -1.61 -2.43
C ILE A 55 0.09 -1.15 -1.55
N ASP A 56 1.28 -1.16 -2.14
CA ASP A 56 2.47 -0.52 -1.61
C ASP A 56 3.20 0.24 -2.74
N THR A 57 3.90 1.32 -2.39
CA THR A 57 4.63 2.14 -3.36
C THR A 57 5.94 2.65 -2.77
N GLU A 58 7.00 2.58 -3.57
CA GLU A 58 8.20 3.37 -3.36
C GLU A 58 8.18 4.62 -4.24
N THR A 59 8.83 5.67 -3.76
CA THR A 59 8.67 7.02 -4.33
C THR A 59 10.00 7.76 -4.38
N THR A 60 10.12 8.80 -5.20
CA THR A 60 11.33 9.65 -5.23
C THR A 60 11.57 10.43 -3.94
N GLY A 61 10.55 10.53 -3.08
CA GLY A 61 10.48 11.30 -1.85
C GLY A 61 9.06 11.33 -1.29
N PHE A 62 8.84 12.02 -0.18
CA PHE A 62 7.58 11.89 0.58
C PHE A 62 6.49 12.92 0.26
N HIS A 63 6.76 13.92 -0.58
CA HIS A 63 5.93 15.13 -0.68
C HIS A 63 5.53 15.47 -2.11
N ARG A 64 4.85 16.61 -2.30
CA ARG A 64 4.70 17.17 -3.65
C ARG A 64 6.02 17.89 -3.99
N PRO A 65 6.60 17.71 -5.20
CA PRO A 65 6.04 17.02 -6.36
C PRO A 65 6.66 15.62 -6.62
N ASP A 66 6.92 14.81 -5.61
CA ASP A 66 7.50 13.46 -5.78
C ASP A 66 6.62 12.53 -6.63
N GLN A 67 7.23 11.44 -7.09
CA GLN A 67 6.67 10.49 -8.06
C GLN A 67 6.81 9.05 -7.55
N VAL A 68 5.90 8.18 -7.96
CA VAL A 68 6.00 6.73 -7.75
C VAL A 68 7.13 6.18 -8.62
N ILE A 69 7.99 5.36 -8.02
CA ILE A 69 9.12 4.68 -8.69
C ILE A 69 9.07 3.15 -8.57
N GLN A 70 8.20 2.62 -7.72
CA GLN A 70 7.79 1.22 -7.71
C GLN A 70 6.35 1.13 -7.24
N ILE A 71 5.61 0.17 -7.77
CA ILE A 71 4.31 -0.21 -7.22
C ILE A 71 4.21 -1.73 -7.08
N GLY A 72 3.76 -2.16 -5.91
CA GLY A 72 3.36 -3.53 -5.61
C GLY A 72 1.85 -3.61 -5.38
N ILE A 73 1.19 -4.57 -6.04
CA ILE A 73 -0.22 -4.88 -5.84
C ILE A 73 -0.38 -6.40 -5.77
N ILE A 74 -0.98 -6.87 -4.69
CA ILE A 74 -1.29 -8.29 -4.46
C ILE A 74 -2.78 -8.45 -4.15
N ASN A 75 -3.34 -9.64 -4.38
CA ASN A 75 -4.71 -9.97 -3.96
C ASN A 75 -4.77 -10.52 -2.52
N GLN A 76 -5.97 -10.79 -2.00
CA GLN A 76 -6.17 -11.30 -0.63
C GLN A 76 -5.49 -12.65 -0.34
N ASP A 77 -5.15 -13.40 -1.39
CA ASP A 77 -4.49 -14.71 -1.28
C ASP A 77 -2.96 -14.59 -1.34
N GLY A 78 -2.43 -13.36 -1.43
CA GLY A 78 -0.99 -13.08 -1.52
C GLY A 78 -0.43 -13.19 -2.93
N ASN A 79 -1.26 -13.40 -3.96
CA ASN A 79 -0.77 -13.48 -5.34
C ASN A 79 -0.49 -12.07 -5.88
N THR A 80 0.69 -11.91 -6.48
CA THR A 80 1.09 -10.67 -7.17
C THR A 80 0.24 -10.42 -8.42
N LEU A 81 -0.46 -9.29 -8.42
CA LEU A 81 -1.20 -8.76 -9.57
C LEU A 81 -0.33 -7.79 -10.38
N LEU A 82 0.53 -7.02 -9.70
CA LEU A 82 1.48 -6.10 -10.30
C LEU A 82 2.68 -5.93 -9.36
N ASN A 83 3.90 -6.03 -9.89
CA ASN A 83 5.11 -5.60 -9.19
C ASN A 83 6.07 -5.05 -10.24
N THR A 84 6.31 -3.75 -10.23
CA THR A 84 7.13 -3.11 -11.28
C THR A 84 7.76 -1.81 -10.83
N LEU A 85 8.98 -1.57 -11.30
CA LEU A 85 9.62 -0.26 -11.25
C LEU A 85 8.94 0.69 -12.23
N ILE A 86 8.98 1.98 -11.92
CA ILE A 86 8.42 3.06 -12.72
C ILE A 86 9.48 4.12 -12.92
N LYS A 87 9.67 4.54 -14.17
CA LYS A 87 10.58 5.61 -14.52
C LYS A 87 9.98 6.98 -14.15
N PRO A 88 10.57 7.73 -13.21
CA PRO A 88 10.12 9.08 -12.90
C PRO A 88 10.45 10.03 -14.06
N ARG A 89 9.56 10.99 -14.33
CA ARG A 89 9.67 11.92 -15.46
C ARG A 89 10.76 12.98 -15.28
N THR A 90 10.89 13.53 -14.06
CA THR A 90 11.62 14.80 -13.86
C THR A 90 12.41 14.89 -12.56
N ILE A 91 12.31 13.92 -11.66
CA ILE A 91 12.88 14.02 -10.31
C ILE A 91 13.83 12.85 -10.08
N SER A 92 15.04 13.16 -9.65
CA SER A 92 15.97 12.16 -9.14
C SER A 92 15.51 11.63 -7.79
N ILE A 93 15.70 10.33 -7.58
CA ILE A 93 15.42 9.69 -6.31
C ILE A 93 16.39 10.24 -5.26
N HIS A 94 15.87 10.81 -4.17
CA HIS A 94 16.66 11.42 -3.09
C HIS A 94 16.49 10.74 -1.73
N ASN A 95 15.61 9.76 -1.67
CA ASN A 95 15.26 8.95 -0.50
C ASN A 95 15.68 7.49 -0.68
N SER A 96 16.59 7.21 -1.64
CA SER A 96 17.10 5.87 -1.97
C SER A 96 17.62 5.11 -0.75
N GLN A 97 18.14 5.80 0.27
CA GLN A 97 18.57 5.16 1.53
C GLN A 97 17.46 4.42 2.30
N PHE A 98 16.17 4.66 2.01
CA PHE A 98 15.07 4.00 2.70
C PHE A 98 14.61 2.71 2.01
N HIS A 99 14.75 2.61 0.69
CA HIS A 99 14.18 1.52 -0.11
C HIS A 99 15.16 0.93 -1.14
N GLY A 100 16.40 1.39 -1.23
CA GLY A 100 17.46 0.85 -2.09
C GLY A 100 17.37 1.19 -3.58
N ILE A 101 16.20 1.58 -4.10
CA ILE A 101 16.02 1.88 -5.54
C ILE A 101 16.86 3.09 -5.95
N THR A 102 17.67 2.93 -7.01
CA THR A 102 18.53 3.98 -7.56
C THR A 102 18.00 4.53 -8.89
N ASN A 103 18.53 5.68 -9.32
CA ASN A 103 18.14 6.30 -10.60
C ASN A 103 18.47 5.39 -11.80
N GLU A 104 19.52 4.58 -11.68
CA GLU A 104 19.95 3.63 -12.70
C GLU A 104 18.95 2.48 -12.85
N MET A 105 18.40 1.97 -11.74
CA MET A 105 17.41 0.88 -11.76
C MET A 105 16.13 1.27 -12.50
N VAL A 106 15.71 2.53 -12.38
CA VAL A 106 14.48 3.05 -13.01
C VAL A 106 14.72 3.66 -14.39
N ALA A 107 15.97 3.71 -14.86
CA ALA A 107 16.34 4.42 -16.10
C ALA A 107 15.63 3.86 -17.34
N ASP A 108 15.47 2.54 -17.39
CA ASP A 108 14.83 1.80 -18.49
C ASP A 108 13.48 1.18 -18.09
N ALA A 109 12.97 1.52 -16.90
CA ALA A 109 11.66 1.08 -16.43
C ALA A 109 10.52 1.71 -17.26
N PRO A 110 9.34 1.09 -17.30
CA PRO A 110 8.16 1.69 -17.92
C PRO A 110 7.78 3.00 -17.22
N THR A 111 7.21 3.93 -17.96
CA THR A 111 6.69 5.19 -17.43
C THR A 111 5.36 4.98 -16.71
N PHE A 112 4.98 5.92 -15.83
CA PHE A 112 3.70 5.83 -15.12
C PHE A 112 2.49 5.66 -16.06
N PRO A 113 2.35 6.39 -17.19
CA PRO A 113 1.26 6.15 -18.14
C PRO A 113 1.22 4.75 -18.75
N GLU A 114 2.37 4.08 -18.93
CA GLU A 114 2.43 2.71 -19.44
C GLU A 114 1.98 1.70 -18.39
N VAL A 115 2.23 1.98 -17.11
CA VAL A 115 1.84 1.11 -15.99
C VAL A 115 0.40 1.39 -15.51
N TYR A 116 -0.10 2.61 -15.67
CA TYR A 116 -1.41 3.05 -15.20
C TYR A 116 -2.58 2.11 -15.57
N PRO A 117 -2.71 1.59 -16.81
CA PRO A 117 -3.81 0.69 -17.15
C PRO A 117 -3.80 -0.60 -16.31
N LEU A 118 -2.61 -1.08 -15.93
CA LEU A 118 -2.45 -2.27 -15.09
C LEU A 118 -2.86 -1.97 -13.64
N ILE A 119 -2.49 -0.80 -13.12
CA ILE A 119 -2.92 -0.33 -11.79
C ILE A 119 -4.44 -0.23 -11.75
N ALA A 120 -5.03 0.50 -12.71
CA ALA A 120 -6.47 0.71 -12.79
C ALA A 120 -7.24 -0.62 -12.89
N ALA A 121 -6.74 -1.58 -13.68
CA ALA A 121 -7.33 -2.91 -13.78
C ALA A 121 -7.22 -3.70 -12.48
N ALA A 122 -6.06 -3.66 -11.81
CA ALA A 122 -5.83 -4.39 -10.57
C ALA A 122 -6.74 -3.90 -9.42
N VAL A 123 -7.05 -2.60 -9.38
CA VAL A 123 -7.87 -2.01 -8.30
C VAL A 123 -9.37 -1.90 -8.65
N ALA A 124 -9.75 -2.15 -9.90
CA ALA A 124 -11.13 -1.98 -10.38
C ALA A 124 -12.09 -2.92 -9.63
N GLY A 125 -13.10 -2.33 -8.99
CA GLY A 125 -14.11 -3.08 -8.23
C GLY A 125 -13.58 -3.74 -6.95
N GLN A 126 -12.29 -3.60 -6.65
CA GLN A 126 -11.67 -4.13 -5.45
C GLN A 126 -11.81 -3.15 -4.28
N ARG A 127 -11.77 -3.69 -3.06
CA ARG A 127 -11.40 -2.92 -1.88
C ARG A 127 -9.88 -2.79 -1.84
N VAL A 128 -9.37 -1.67 -1.33
CA VAL A 128 -7.95 -1.33 -1.31
C VAL A 128 -7.46 -1.22 0.13
N VAL A 129 -6.39 -1.93 0.43
CA VAL A 129 -5.72 -1.95 1.73
C VAL A 129 -4.29 -1.45 1.56
N GLY A 130 -3.76 -0.76 2.57
CA GLY A 130 -2.34 -0.40 2.62
C GLY A 130 -1.91 0.00 4.02
N TYR A 131 -0.61 -0.03 4.26
CA TYR A 131 0.00 0.60 5.43
C TYR A 131 0.22 2.08 5.10
N ASN A 132 -0.24 3.03 5.91
CA ASN A 132 -0.24 4.46 5.54
C ASN A 132 -0.93 4.75 4.19
N LEU A 133 -2.11 4.15 3.94
CA LEU A 133 -2.76 4.11 2.63
C LEU A 133 -2.93 5.50 1.98
N ASP A 134 -3.25 6.53 2.77
CA ASP A 134 -3.38 7.91 2.29
C ASP A 134 -2.11 8.42 1.59
N PHE A 135 -0.93 7.99 2.03
CA PHE A 135 0.33 8.30 1.38
C PHE A 135 0.37 7.68 -0.03
N HIS A 136 0.15 6.38 -0.14
CA HIS A 136 0.21 5.66 -1.41
C HIS A 136 -0.81 6.21 -2.41
N LEU A 137 -2.07 6.39 -1.99
CA LEU A 137 -3.13 6.91 -2.87
C LEU A 137 -2.81 8.33 -3.34
N ARG A 138 -2.33 9.19 -2.44
CA ARG A 138 -1.90 10.55 -2.81
C ARG A 138 -0.76 10.53 -3.83
N MET A 139 0.22 9.63 -3.68
CA MET A 139 1.36 9.54 -4.59
C MET A 139 0.93 9.05 -5.98
N ILE A 140 0.04 8.06 -6.05
CA ILE A 140 -0.57 7.60 -7.30
C ILE A 140 -1.39 8.73 -7.95
N ASP A 141 -2.24 9.43 -7.18
CA ASP A 141 -3.05 10.54 -7.69
C ASP A 141 -2.20 11.73 -8.16
N GLN A 142 -1.04 11.97 -7.54
CA GLN A 142 -0.07 12.96 -8.00
C GLN A 142 0.45 12.63 -9.41
N ASP A 143 0.81 11.37 -9.66
CA ASP A 143 1.23 10.93 -10.99
C ASP A 143 0.09 10.93 -12.01
N VAL A 144 -1.12 10.51 -11.61
CA VAL A 144 -2.33 10.61 -12.44
C VAL A 144 -2.56 12.06 -12.88
N GLN A 145 -2.50 13.02 -11.95
CA GLN A 145 -2.65 14.46 -12.26
C GLN A 145 -1.51 14.97 -13.14
N ARG A 146 -0.26 14.59 -12.86
CA ARG A 146 0.93 14.99 -13.62
C ARG A 146 0.89 14.55 -15.07
N HIS A 147 0.25 13.41 -15.33
CA HIS A 147 0.15 12.80 -16.65
C HIS A 147 -1.22 13.01 -17.31
N GLU A 148 -2.11 13.80 -16.71
CA GLU A 148 -3.45 14.08 -17.23
C GLU A 148 -4.28 12.80 -17.50
N LEU A 149 -4.08 11.79 -16.64
CA LEU A 149 -4.76 10.50 -16.73
C LEU A 149 -6.13 10.53 -16.02
N PRO A 150 -7.06 9.62 -16.37
CA PRO A 150 -8.33 9.53 -15.67
C PRO A 150 -8.14 9.23 -14.17
N THR A 151 -8.93 9.88 -13.32
CA THR A 151 -8.85 9.66 -11.88
C THR A 151 -9.27 8.24 -11.52
N ILE A 152 -8.55 7.63 -10.58
CA ILE A 152 -8.95 6.33 -10.02
C ILE A 152 -9.97 6.60 -8.92
N PRO A 153 -11.21 6.08 -9.01
CA PRO A 153 -12.22 6.28 -7.98
C PRO A 153 -11.95 5.32 -6.82
N TRP A 154 -11.00 5.67 -5.95
CA TRP A 154 -10.64 4.88 -4.75
C TRP A 154 -11.87 4.57 -3.88
N GLY A 155 -12.75 5.55 -3.72
CA GLY A 155 -13.96 5.45 -2.91
C GLY A 155 -13.79 6.12 -1.54
N ASP A 156 -14.58 5.67 -0.56
CA ASP A 156 -14.53 6.13 0.82
C ASP A 156 -14.01 5.02 1.75
N ALA A 157 -14.19 5.18 3.07
CA ALA A 157 -13.82 4.17 4.07
C ALA A 157 -14.54 2.82 3.95
N SER A 158 -15.52 2.67 3.04
CA SER A 158 -16.11 1.37 2.68
C SER A 158 -15.28 0.60 1.65
N ARG A 159 -14.38 1.28 0.92
CA ARG A 159 -13.53 0.72 -0.12
C ARG A 159 -12.03 0.91 0.13
N CYS A 160 -11.63 1.78 1.06
CA CYS A 160 -10.23 1.98 1.46
C CYS A 160 -10.05 1.72 2.96
N LEU A 161 -8.99 0.99 3.33
CA LEU A 161 -8.63 0.70 4.71
C LEU A 161 -7.13 0.89 4.92
N CYS A 162 -6.79 1.79 5.84
CA CYS A 162 -5.43 1.93 6.34
C CYS A 162 -5.22 0.96 7.52
N VAL A 163 -4.27 0.04 7.39
CA VAL A 163 -3.97 -0.96 8.44
C VAL A 163 -3.45 -0.29 9.71
N MET A 164 -2.67 0.80 9.57
CA MET A 164 -2.17 1.57 10.71
C MET A 164 -3.30 2.16 11.56
N GLU A 165 -4.32 2.72 10.93
CA GLU A 165 -5.46 3.32 11.64
C GLU A 165 -6.26 2.25 12.37
N LEU A 166 -6.43 1.08 11.74
CA LEU A 166 -7.09 -0.07 12.34
C LEU A 166 -6.32 -0.59 13.56
N PHE A 167 -4.99 -0.67 13.45
CA PHE A 167 -4.11 -1.09 14.53
C PHE A 167 -4.11 -0.07 15.68
N ALA A 168 -4.03 1.22 15.36
CA ALA A 168 -4.11 2.30 16.34
C ALA A 168 -5.45 2.32 17.08
N ALA A 169 -6.58 2.07 16.40
CA ALA A 169 -7.88 1.93 17.04
C ALA A 169 -7.97 0.72 17.99
N PHE A 170 -7.15 -0.31 17.78
CA PHE A 170 -7.14 -1.50 18.63
C PHE A 170 -6.16 -1.42 19.80
N TYR A 171 -4.95 -0.89 19.57
CA TYR A 171 -3.87 -0.82 20.56
C TYR A 171 -3.69 0.55 21.21
N GLY A 172 -4.31 1.60 20.67
CA GLY A 172 -4.26 2.92 21.26
C GLY A 172 -4.85 2.90 22.66
N ASP A 173 -4.05 3.28 23.65
CA ASP A 173 -4.52 3.58 24.99
C ASP A 173 -5.34 4.87 24.94
N SER A 174 -6.57 4.83 25.48
CA SER A 174 -7.36 6.02 25.79
C SER A 174 -6.90 6.65 27.10
#